data_AF-A0A8C4MZW4-F1
#
_entry.id   AF-A0A8C4MZW4-F1
#
_cell.length_a   1.000
_cell.length_b   1.000
_cell.length_c   1.000
_cell.angle_alpha   90.00
_cell.angle_beta   90.00
_cell.angle_gamma   90.00
#
_symmetry.space_group_name_H-M   'P 1'
#
loop_
_entity.id
_entity.type
_entity.pdbx_description
1 polymer ?
#
loop_
_entity_poly.entity_id
_entity_poly.type
_entity_poly.pdbx_seq_one_letter_code
_entity_poly.pdbx_strand_id
1 'polypeptide(L)'
;CDLYRSKAGTCDVFNTINSYTSNGLSPLVLITIVTRAIVKKVTALEYRVLRCQISKEDYLAYIQYEINLLSLLKKRRKATGYNYKKEIEYASVTRIHALFKRAEAKWKDDLQLWLSHIKFCKLWKCKMQLSKLYASVLAIHPNKIGKVFV
;
A
#
# COMPACT_ATOMS: atom_id res chain seq x y z
N CYS A 1 -18.39 1.72 -1.30
CA CYS A 1 -17.36 0.83 -0.72
C CYS A 1 -16.36 1.65 0.07
N ASP A 2 -16.71 1.86 1.34
CA ASP A 2 -16.08 2.72 2.33
C ASP A 2 -14.75 2.20 2.86
N LEU A 3 -14.02 1.40 2.08
CA LEU A 3 -12.79 0.71 2.51
C LEU A 3 -11.59 1.65 2.71
N TYR A 4 -11.68 2.91 2.28
CA TYR A 4 -10.61 3.91 2.45
C TYR A 4 -10.95 5.00 3.45
N ARG A 5 -12.11 4.92 4.14
CA ARG A 5 -12.47 5.87 5.18
C ARG A 5 -11.84 5.42 6.49
N SER A 6 -10.81 6.17 6.90
CA SER A 6 -10.22 6.29 8.23
C SER A 6 -10.88 5.42 9.31
N LYS A 7 -10.49 4.15 9.40
CA LYS A 7 -10.56 3.42 10.68
C LYS A 7 -9.22 3.62 11.37
N ALA A 8 -9.18 4.67 12.18
CA ALA A 8 -8.22 4.82 13.26
C ALA A 8 -8.25 3.52 14.09
N GLY A 9 -7.12 2.82 14.17
CA GLY A 9 -7.08 1.54 14.89
C GLY A 9 -5.84 0.67 14.67
N THR A 10 -4.97 0.96 13.70
CA THR A 10 -3.67 0.30 13.64
C THR A 10 -2.67 1.13 14.42
N CYS A 11 -2.27 0.66 15.61
CA CYS A 11 -1.23 1.24 16.48
C CYS A 11 -0.11 1.91 15.67
N ASP A 12 -0.24 3.23 15.57
CA ASP A 12 0.43 4.05 14.59
C ASP A 12 1.92 4.13 14.88
N VAL A 13 2.72 3.73 13.90
CA VAL A 13 4.15 4.08 13.84
C VAL A 13 4.32 5.60 14.04
N PHE A 14 3.33 6.40 13.63
CA PHE A 14 3.25 7.84 13.84
C PHE A 14 3.15 8.24 15.32
N ASN A 15 2.35 7.55 16.16
CA ASN A 15 2.26 7.83 17.59
C ASN A 15 3.56 7.46 18.31
N THR A 16 4.19 6.35 17.91
CA THR A 16 5.51 5.96 18.38
C THR A 16 6.58 7.00 18.00
N ILE A 17 6.51 7.59 16.81
CA ILE A 17 7.45 8.66 16.39
C ILE A 17 7.19 9.97 17.16
N ASN A 18 5.94 10.36 17.37
CA ASN A 18 5.58 11.59 18.10
C ASN A 18 5.96 11.56 19.59
N SER A 19 6.03 10.37 20.21
CA SER A 19 6.59 10.25 21.57
C SER A 19 8.11 10.48 21.60
N TYR A 20 8.85 10.18 20.53
CA TYR A 20 10.30 10.42 20.49
C TYR A 20 10.67 11.87 20.18
N THR A 21 9.82 12.61 19.45
CA THR A 21 10.06 14.04 19.19
C THR A 21 9.89 14.93 20.43
N SER A 22 9.16 14.47 21.46
CA SER A 22 9.03 15.19 22.74
C SER A 22 10.26 15.04 23.65
N ASN A 23 11.22 14.17 23.30
CA ASN A 23 12.39 13.84 24.13
C ASN A 23 13.71 14.45 23.62
N GLY A 24 13.66 15.43 22.71
CA GLY A 24 14.86 16.19 22.28
C GLY A 24 15.95 15.37 21.57
N LEU A 25 15.59 14.24 20.92
CA LEU A 25 16.56 13.38 20.24
C LEU A 25 17.15 14.05 18.98
N SER A 26 18.43 13.73 18.71
CA SER A 26 19.15 14.25 17.54
C SER A 26 18.51 13.79 16.21
N PRO A 27 18.52 14.63 15.16
CA PRO A 27 17.92 14.30 13.86
C PRO A 27 18.45 12.99 13.23
N LEU A 28 19.72 12.64 13.45
CA LEU A 28 20.33 11.41 12.93
C LEU A 28 19.78 10.14 13.61
N VAL A 29 19.54 10.21 14.93
CA VAL A 29 18.98 9.09 15.69
C VAL A 29 17.51 8.89 15.32
N LEU A 30 16.78 9.97 15.08
CA LEU A 30 15.38 9.93 14.64
C LEU A 30 15.22 9.15 13.32
N ILE A 31 16.09 9.39 12.33
CA ILE A 31 16.05 8.67 11.05
C ILE A 31 16.24 7.16 11.25
N THR A 32 17.21 6.77 12.09
CA THR A 32 17.52 5.36 12.36
C THR A 32 16.39 4.63 13.10
N ILE A 33 15.73 5.31 14.03
CA ILE A 33 14.57 4.75 14.75
C ILE A 33 13.39 4.55 13.78
N VAL A 34 13.12 5.55 12.94
CA VAL A 34 12.03 5.50 11.95
C VAL A 34 12.23 4.35 10.97
N THR A 35 13.44 4.19 10.41
CA THR A 35 13.72 3.10 9.47
C THR A 35 13.58 1.74 10.14
N ARG A 36 14.10 1.56 11.36
CA ARG A 36 13.94 0.30 12.12
C ARG A 36 12.49 -0.01 12.44
N ALA A 37 11.69 0.98 12.81
CA ALA A 37 10.26 0.79 13.08
C ALA A 37 9.49 0.36 11.82
N ILE A 38 9.80 0.98 10.68
CA ILE A 38 9.21 0.61 9.38
C ILE A 38 9.59 -0.83 9.02
N VAL A 39 10.88 -1.19 9.13
CA VAL A 39 11.36 -2.55 8.83
C VAL A 39 10.66 -3.58 9.72
N LYS A 40 10.56 -3.36 11.04
CA LYS A 40 9.87 -4.26 11.95
C LYS A 40 8.38 -4.47 11.59
N LYS A 41 7.69 -3.42 11.15
CA LYS A 41 6.29 -3.52 10.73
C LYS A 41 6.15 -4.26 9.40
N VAL A 42 7.04 -4.00 8.44
CA VAL A 42 7.06 -4.70 7.15
C VAL A 42 7.33 -6.19 7.35
N THR A 43 8.36 -6.55 8.13
CA THR A 43 8.67 -7.96 8.39
C THR A 43 7.50 -8.68 9.06
N ALA A 44 6.86 -8.07 10.07
CA ALA A 44 5.68 -8.66 10.71
C ALA A 44 4.52 -8.89 9.73
N LEU A 45 4.30 -7.99 8.77
CA LEU A 45 3.29 -8.15 7.72
C LEU A 45 3.66 -9.23 6.71
N GLU A 46 4.93 -9.31 6.32
CA GLU A 46 5.43 -10.36 5.43
C GLU A 46 5.29 -11.74 6.07
N TYR A 47 5.67 -11.89 7.35
CA TYR A 47 5.45 -13.11 8.10
C TYR A 47 3.99 -13.54 8.11
N ARG A 48 3.05 -12.59 8.25
CA ARG A 48 1.60 -12.90 8.22
C ARG A 48 1.14 -13.40 6.85
N VAL A 49 1.62 -12.79 5.77
CA VAL A 49 1.27 -13.14 4.39
C VAL A 49 1.92 -14.46 3.94
N LEU A 50 3.07 -14.82 4.51
CA LEU A 50 3.80 -16.06 4.20
C LEU A 50 3.29 -17.31 4.94
N ARG A 51 2.32 -17.18 5.86
CA ARG A 51 1.76 -18.34 6.59
C ARG A 51 0.97 -19.26 5.65
N CYS A 52 0.84 -20.55 6.01
CA CYS A 52 0.05 -21.51 5.22
C CYS A 52 -1.44 -21.12 5.10
N GLN A 53 -2.03 -20.59 6.18
CA GLN A 53 -3.40 -20.07 6.17
C GLN A 53 -3.38 -18.57 5.89
N ILE A 54 -3.41 -18.25 4.59
CA ILE A 54 -3.41 -16.87 4.11
C ILE A 54 -4.84 -16.36 4.06
N SER A 55 -5.14 -15.31 4.84
CA SER A 55 -6.40 -14.58 4.75
C SER A 55 -6.33 -13.44 3.73
N LYS A 56 -7.48 -13.06 3.19
CA LYS A 56 -7.59 -11.91 2.27
C LYS A 56 -7.36 -10.60 3.04
N GLU A 57 -7.81 -10.56 4.28
CA GLU A 57 -7.72 -9.43 5.20
C GLU A 57 -6.26 -9.06 5.48
N ASP A 58 -5.37 -10.05 5.60
CA ASP A 58 -3.93 -9.82 5.76
C ASP A 58 -3.32 -9.09 4.54
N TYR A 59 -3.72 -9.48 3.32
CA TYR A 59 -3.28 -8.80 2.09
C TYR A 59 -3.81 -7.37 2.04
N LEU A 60 -5.08 -7.15 2.35
CA LEU A 60 -5.68 -5.83 2.38
C LEU A 60 -5.01 -4.92 3.43
N ALA A 61 -4.70 -5.46 4.61
CA ALA A 61 -3.99 -4.74 5.65
C ALA A 61 -2.58 -4.34 5.20
N TYR A 62 -1.85 -5.24 4.53
CA TYR A 62 -0.51 -4.92 4.02
C TYR A 62 -0.56 -3.87 2.91
N ILE A 63 -1.48 -4.00 1.96
CA ILE A 63 -1.68 -3.02 0.89
C ILE A 63 -2.02 -1.64 1.48
N GLN A 64 -2.92 -1.59 2.46
CA GLN A 64 -3.29 -0.35 3.14
C GLN A 64 -2.08 0.30 3.83
N TYR A 65 -1.25 -0.50 4.50
CA TYR A 65 -0.02 -0.01 5.14
C TYR A 65 0.96 0.60 4.12
N GLU A 66 1.19 -0.05 2.97
CA GLU A 66 2.08 0.47 1.93
C GLU A 66 1.52 1.76 1.30
N ILE A 67 0.21 1.85 1.05
CA ILE A 67 -0.42 3.09 0.58
C ILE A 67 -0.24 4.23 1.59
N ASN A 68 -0.43 3.94 2.88
CA ASN A 68 -0.23 4.92 3.94
C ASN A 68 1.23 5.38 4.00
N LEU A 69 2.19 4.45 3.97
CA LEU A 69 3.62 4.75 3.95
C LEU A 69 3.99 5.65 2.77
N LEU A 70 3.46 5.32 1.58
CA LEU A 70 3.68 6.09 0.37
C LEU A 70 3.08 7.50 0.44
N SER A 71 1.93 7.66 1.11
CA SER A 71 1.34 8.98 1.38
C SER A 71 2.21 9.82 2.33
N LEU A 72 2.81 9.20 3.36
CA LEU A 72 3.71 9.86 4.31
C LEU A 72 5.01 10.30 3.63
N LEU A 73 5.56 9.44 2.75
CA LEU A 73 6.73 9.79 1.94
C LEU A 73 6.48 11.03 1.08
N LYS A 74 5.32 11.11 0.41
CA LYS A 74 4.92 12.29 -0.37
C LYS A 74 4.78 13.54 0.49
N LYS A 75 4.13 13.44 1.65
CA LYS A 75 3.98 14.56 2.60
C LYS A 75 5.35 15.07 3.07
N ARG A 76 6.25 14.17 3.47
CA ARG A 76 7.61 14.52 3.89
C ARG A 76 8.40 15.18 2.76
N ARG A 77 8.36 14.64 1.54
CA ARG A 77 9.04 15.25 0.38
C ARG A 77 8.55 16.66 0.09
N LYS A 78 7.23 16.88 0.12
CA LYS A 78 6.66 18.22 -0.05
C LYS A 78 7.14 19.20 1.04
N ALA A 79 7.22 18.75 2.29
CA ALA A 79 7.69 19.57 3.41
C ALA A 79 9.20 19.89 3.32
N THR A 80 10.03 18.93 2.89
CA THR A 80 11.49 19.12 2.78
C THR A 80 11.91 19.79 1.45
N GLY A 81 11.02 19.88 0.45
CA GLY A 81 11.37 20.38 -0.89
C GLY A 81 12.33 19.47 -1.66
N TYR A 82 12.51 18.23 -1.21
CA TYR A 82 13.52 17.31 -1.74
C TYR A 82 12.96 16.46 -2.89
N ASN A 83 13.41 16.74 -4.11
CA ASN A 83 12.92 16.10 -5.34
C ASN A 83 13.84 14.99 -5.89
N TYR A 84 14.97 14.72 -5.23
CA TYR A 84 15.92 13.68 -5.63
C TYR A 84 15.49 12.28 -5.14
N LYS A 85 15.95 11.20 -5.80
CA LYS A 85 15.60 9.79 -5.53
C LYS A 85 14.09 9.46 -5.56
N LYS A 86 13.46 9.67 -6.72
CA LYS A 86 12.09 9.18 -7.00
C LYS A 86 11.97 7.65 -7.03
N GLU A 87 13.10 6.94 -7.09
CA GLU A 87 13.20 5.48 -7.05
C GLU A 87 12.52 4.85 -5.84
N ILE A 88 12.56 5.52 -4.67
CA ILE A 88 11.93 5.01 -3.44
C ILE A 88 10.41 4.94 -3.60
N GLU A 89 9.82 5.97 -4.23
CA GLU A 89 8.40 6.05 -4.53
C GLU A 89 7.99 4.95 -5.52
N TYR A 90 8.80 4.77 -6.56
CA TYR A 90 8.60 3.73 -7.57
C TYR A 90 8.68 2.32 -6.99
N ALA A 91 9.63 2.08 -6.08
CA ALA A 91 9.78 0.80 -5.38
C ALA A 91 8.52 0.47 -4.55
N SER A 92 8.00 1.42 -3.78
CA SER A 92 6.74 1.24 -3.04
C SER A 92 5.54 0.96 -3.96
N VAL A 93 5.38 1.72 -5.05
CA VAL A 93 4.31 1.47 -6.04
C VAL A 93 4.44 0.08 -6.66
N THR A 94 5.66 -0.33 -7.01
CA THR A 94 5.93 -1.66 -7.56
C THR A 94 5.59 -2.77 -6.57
N ARG A 95 5.92 -2.62 -5.28
CA ARG A 95 5.53 -3.57 -4.22
C ARG A 95 4.01 -3.67 -4.08
N ILE A 96 3.30 -2.55 -4.10
CA ILE A 96 1.83 -2.54 -4.03
C ILE A 96 1.23 -3.32 -5.21
N HIS A 97 1.70 -3.09 -6.43
CA HIS A 97 1.26 -3.87 -7.60
C HIS A 97 1.56 -5.36 -7.47
N ALA A 98 2.73 -5.72 -6.93
CA ALA A 98 3.08 -7.11 -6.71
C ALA A 98 2.15 -7.78 -5.67
N LEU A 99 1.80 -7.07 -4.60
CA LEU A 99 0.84 -7.55 -3.59
C LEU A 99 -0.56 -7.75 -4.20
N PHE A 100 -1.04 -6.79 -4.99
CA PHE A 100 -2.32 -6.95 -5.69
C PHE A 100 -2.30 -8.13 -6.65
N LYS A 101 -1.26 -8.30 -7.47
CA LYS A 101 -1.15 -9.45 -8.39
C LYS A 101 -1.18 -10.79 -7.67
N ARG A 102 -0.50 -10.90 -6.53
CA ARG A 102 -0.52 -12.12 -5.71
C ARG A 102 -1.90 -12.38 -5.12
N ALA A 103 -2.58 -11.32 -4.66
CA ALA A 103 -3.94 -11.43 -4.13
C ALA A 103 -4.96 -11.80 -5.22
N GLU A 104 -4.90 -11.16 -6.39
CA GLU A 104 -5.75 -11.42 -7.56
C GLU A 104 -5.57 -12.85 -8.09
N ALA A 105 -4.34 -13.39 -8.05
CA ALA A 105 -4.08 -14.77 -8.44
C ALA A 105 -4.80 -15.80 -7.53
N LYS A 106 -5.00 -15.46 -6.26
CA LYS A 106 -5.58 -16.34 -5.24
C LYS A 106 -7.09 -16.17 -5.08
N TRP A 107 -7.60 -14.93 -5.12
CA TRP A 107 -9.02 -14.59 -5.01
C TRP A 107 -9.53 -13.93 -6.29
N LYS A 108 -9.61 -14.72 -7.36
CA LYS A 108 -10.03 -14.22 -8.67
C LYS A 108 -11.47 -13.75 -8.67
N ASP A 109 -12.38 -14.42 -7.96
CA ASP A 109 -13.82 -14.15 -7.98
C ASP A 109 -14.24 -12.83 -7.33
N ASP A 110 -13.36 -12.23 -6.53
CA ASP A 110 -13.68 -11.06 -5.74
C ASP A 110 -13.44 -9.75 -6.51
N LEU A 111 -14.52 -9.24 -7.10
CA LEU A 111 -14.52 -7.99 -7.83
C LEU A 111 -14.05 -6.77 -7.00
N GLN A 112 -14.25 -6.78 -5.67
CA GLN A 112 -13.85 -5.65 -4.82
C GLN A 112 -12.33 -5.47 -4.79
N LEU A 113 -11.58 -6.57 -4.85
CA LEU A 113 -10.13 -6.54 -4.88
C LEU A 113 -9.62 -5.90 -6.19
N TRP A 114 -10.17 -6.33 -7.32
CA TRP A 114 -9.86 -5.76 -8.65
C TRP A 114 -10.21 -4.29 -8.74
N LEU A 115 -11.40 -3.88 -8.27
CA LEU A 115 -11.82 -2.47 -8.25
C LEU A 115 -10.89 -1.62 -7.37
N SER A 116 -10.40 -2.16 -6.27
CA SER A 116 -9.44 -1.49 -5.39
C SER A 116 -8.10 -1.28 -6.09
N HIS A 117 -7.63 -2.27 -6.86
CA HIS A 117 -6.41 -2.13 -7.67
C HIS A 117 -6.57 -1.11 -8.80
N ILE A 118 -7.73 -1.09 -9.50
CA ILE A 118 -8.04 -0.09 -10.53
C ILE A 118 -8.03 1.32 -9.93
N LYS A 119 -8.67 1.52 -8.77
CA LYS A 119 -8.67 2.81 -8.07
C LYS A 119 -7.25 3.26 -7.74
N PHE A 120 -6.42 2.35 -7.24
CA PHE A 120 -5.00 2.64 -6.98
C PHE A 120 -4.25 3.05 -8.26
N CYS A 121 -4.39 2.29 -9.35
CA CYS A 121 -3.77 2.59 -10.64
C CYS A 121 -4.20 3.97 -11.20
N LYS A 122 -5.48 4.34 -11.05
CA LYS A 122 -5.99 5.67 -11.44
C LYS A 122 -5.35 6.80 -10.64
N LEU A 123 -5.23 6.63 -9.32
CA LEU A 123 -4.60 7.62 -8.42
C LEU A 123 -3.11 7.84 -8.75
N TRP A 124 -2.40 6.78 -9.14
CA TRP A 124 -0.97 6.83 -9.43
C TRP A 124 -0.63 7.06 -10.91
N LYS A 125 -1.64 7.27 -11.76
CA LYS A 125 -1.51 7.50 -13.21
C LYS A 125 -0.67 6.43 -13.92
N CYS A 126 -0.76 5.19 -13.43
CA CYS A 126 -0.07 4.02 -13.96
C CYS A 126 -0.78 3.50 -15.23
N LYS A 127 -0.70 4.25 -16.34
CA LYS A 127 -1.47 3.96 -17.57
C LYS A 127 -1.19 2.57 -18.15
N MET A 128 0.08 2.15 -18.18
CA MET A 128 0.45 0.84 -18.72
C MET A 128 -0.05 -0.31 -17.85
N GLN A 129 0.12 -0.22 -16.52
CA GLN A 129 -0.39 -1.24 -15.60
C GLN A 129 -1.92 -1.28 -15.64
N LEU A 130 -2.57 -0.11 -15.73
CA LEU A 130 -4.03 0.01 -15.80
C LEU A 130 -4.61 -0.68 -17.04
N SER A 131 -4.01 -0.47 -18.21
CA SER A 131 -4.44 -1.15 -19.45
C SER A 131 -4.35 -2.68 -19.33
N LYS A 132 -3.21 -3.18 -18.83
CA LYS A 132 -3.03 -4.62 -18.56
C LYS A 132 -4.05 -5.15 -17.57
N LEU A 133 -4.33 -4.39 -16.51
CA LEU A 133 -5.30 -4.75 -15.49
C LEU A 133 -6.72 -4.85 -16.07
N TYR A 134 -7.14 -3.89 -16.90
CA TYR A 134 -8.43 -3.96 -17.57
C TYR A 134 -8.55 -5.18 -18.48
N ALA A 135 -7.51 -5.50 -19.25
CA ALA A 135 -7.50 -6.70 -20.09
C ALA A 135 -7.63 -7.99 -19.24
N SER A 136 -6.91 -8.06 -18.11
CA SER A 136 -7.02 -9.21 -17.19
C SER A 136 -8.40 -9.34 -16.56
N VAL A 137 -9.01 -8.22 -16.14
CA VAL A 137 -10.36 -8.22 -15.56
C VAL A 137 -11.41 -8.66 -16.58
N LEU A 138 -11.33 -8.17 -17.81
CA LEU A 138 -12.23 -8.57 -18.90
C LEU A 138 -12.14 -10.08 -19.19
N ALA A 139 -10.93 -10.64 -19.19
CA ALA A 139 -10.72 -12.07 -19.44
C ALA A 139 -11.28 -12.97 -18.33
N ILE A 140 -11.18 -12.54 -17.06
CA ILE A 140 -11.58 -13.34 -15.90
C ILE A 140 -13.07 -13.15 -15.55
N HIS A 141 -13.64 -11.97 -15.83
CA HIS A 141 -15.01 -11.60 -15.45
C HIS A 141 -15.87 -11.13 -16.63
N PRO A 142 -16.12 -11.98 -17.63
CA PRO A 142 -16.94 -11.63 -18.79
C PRO A 142 -18.38 -11.25 -18.43
N ASN A 143 -18.94 -11.80 -17.34
CA ASN A 143 -20.33 -11.54 -16.91
C ASN A 143 -20.50 -10.37 -15.91
N LYS A 144 -19.41 -9.74 -15.45
CA LYS A 144 -19.48 -8.63 -14.45
C LYS A 144 -18.95 -7.29 -14.99
N ILE A 145 -18.87 -7.17 -16.30
CA ILE A 145 -18.31 -6.02 -17.04
C ILE A 145 -18.95 -4.70 -16.60
N GLY A 146 -20.28 -4.66 -16.42
CA GLY A 146 -21.02 -3.43 -16.10
C GLY A 146 -20.61 -2.73 -14.79
N LYS A 147 -19.94 -3.41 -13.84
CA LYS A 147 -19.47 -2.80 -12.58
C LYS A 147 -18.02 -2.31 -12.63
N VAL A 148 -17.27 -2.64 -13.68
CA VAL A 148 -15.84 -2.31 -13.82
C VAL A 148 -15.61 -1.02 -14.60
N PHE A 149 -16.56 -0.66 -15.47
CA PHE A 149 -16.48 0.51 -16.37
C PHE A 149 -17.39 1.69 -15.97
N VAL A 150 -18.29 1.49 -15.01
CA VAL A 150 -19.14 2.53 -14.41
C VAL A 150 -18.46 3.10 -13.17
#